data_AF-A0A2V5WQS9-F1
#
_entry.id   AF-A0A2V5WQS9-F1
#
_cell.length_a   1.000
_cell.length_b   1.000
_cell.length_c   1.000
_cell.angle_alpha   90.00
_cell.angle_beta   90.00
_cell.angle_gamma   90.00
#
_symmetry.space_group_name_H-M   'P 1'
#
loop_
_entity.id
_entity.type
_entity.pdbx_description
1 polymer ?
#
loop_
_entity_poly.entity_id
_entity_poly.type
_entity_poly.pdbx_seq_one_letter_code
_entity_poly.pdbx_strand_id
1 'polypeptide(L)' 'MIAWTIYITFAGAVLLLIVPRVFSRWIALAATAAGLFTSVIAFFQISIVDLSTFKTIVRVPWVPMLGMNYHLAV' A
#
# COMPACT_ATOMS: atom_id res chain seq x y z
N MET A 1 7.08 6.20 -5.50
CA MET A 1 5.90 5.50 -6.08
C MET A 1 5.16 4.77 -4.96
N ILE A 2 4.01 5.29 -4.51
CA ILE A 2 3.19 4.72 -3.41
C ILE A 2 2.57 3.34 -3.77
N ALA A 3 2.54 2.97 -5.05
CA ALA A 3 1.94 1.72 -5.51
C ALA A 3 2.48 0.46 -4.79
N TRP A 4 3.78 0.43 -4.49
CA TRP A 4 4.41 -0.77 -3.92
C TRP A 4 4.16 -0.94 -2.42
N THR A 5 4.07 0.15 -1.66
CA THR A 5 3.97 0.10 -0.20
C THR A 5 2.67 -0.53 0.28
N ILE A 6 1.60 -0.42 -0.51
CA ILE A 6 0.33 -1.09 -0.26
C ILE A 6 0.51 -2.62 -0.20
N TYR A 7 1.43 -3.20 -0.98
CA TYR A 7 1.66 -4.65 -0.97
C TYR A 7 2.33 -5.15 0.31
N ILE A 8 2.93 -4.29 1.13
CA ILE A 8 3.59 -4.71 2.38
C ILE A 8 2.56 -5.27 3.37
N THR A 9 1.40 -4.63 3.49
CA THR A 9 0.34 -5.10 4.40
C THR A 9 -0.32 -6.37 3.88
N PHE A 10 -0.53 -6.48 2.56
CA PHE A 10 -1.03 -7.71 1.94
C PHE A 10 -0.05 -8.87 2.09
N ALA A 11 1.26 -8.65 1.90
CA ALA A 11 2.28 -9.66 2.12
C ALA A 11 2.31 -10.12 3.59
N GLY A 12 2.20 -9.20 4.54
CA GLY A 12 2.06 -9.52 5.96
C GLY A 12 0.84 -10.39 6.26
N ALA A 13 -0.31 -10.08 5.65
CA ALA A 13 -1.53 -10.88 5.80
C ALA A 13 -1.39 -12.30 5.23
N VAL A 14 -0.79 -12.44 4.04
CA VAL A 14 -0.53 -13.76 3.44
C VAL A 14 0.44 -14.58 4.30
N LEU A 15 1.50 -13.96 4.83
CA LEU A 15 2.42 -14.62 5.75
C LEU A 15 1.71 -15.13 7.01
N LEU A 16 0.79 -14.33 7.58
CA LEU A 16 0.01 -14.74 8.74
C LEU A 16 -0.92 -15.93 8.47
N LEU A 17 -1.39 -16.11 7.23
CA LEU A 17 -2.23 -17.26 6.86
C LEU A 17 -1.45 -18.58 6.82
N ILE A 18 -0.15 -18.52 6.52
CA ILE A 18 0.69 -19.70 6.31
C ILE A 18 1.47 -20.07 7.58
N VAL A 19 1.83 -19.09 8.41
CA VAL A 19 2.73 -19.31 9.56
C VAL A 19 1.95 -19.68 10.84
N PRO A 20 2.44 -20.63 11.65
CA PRO A 20 1.85 -20.97 12.93
C PRO A 20 1.63 -19.77 13.86
N ARG A 21 0.50 -19.80 14.57
CA ARG A 21 0.00 -18.69 15.42
C ARG A 21 1.00 -18.18 16.46
N VAL A 22 1.96 -19.00 16.89
CA VAL A 22 3.04 -18.60 17.81
C VAL A 22 3.84 -17.41 17.29
N PHE A 23 4.04 -17.31 15.97
CA PHE A 23 4.81 -16.22 15.36
C PHE A 23 3.95 -15.04 14.88
N SER A 24 2.61 -15.15 14.98
CA SER A 24 1.68 -14.14 14.46
C SER A 24 1.95 -12.74 15.03
N ARG A 25 2.25 -12.65 16.32
CA ARG A 25 2.54 -11.38 17.00
C ARG A 25 3.82 -10.72 16.45
N TRP A 26 4.85 -11.50 16.17
CA TRP A 26 6.11 -11.00 15.63
C TRP A 26 5.95 -10.58 14.17
N ILE A 27 5.21 -11.34 13.37
CA ILE A 27 4.92 -11.00 11.98
C ILE A 27 4.07 -9.73 11.89
N ALA A 28 3.05 -9.58 12.74
CA ALA A 28 2.25 -8.36 12.79
C ALA A 28 3.10 -7.13 13.17
N LEU A 29 4.00 -7.28 14.16
CA LEU A 29 4.93 -6.22 14.55
C LEU A 29 5.88 -5.86 13.41
N ALA A 30 6.49 -6.85 12.77
CA ALA A 30 7.42 -6.64 11.65
C ALA A 30 6.73 -5.97 10.46
N ALA A 31 5.53 -6.42 10.08
CA ALA A 31 4.75 -5.84 8.99
C ALA A 31 4.36 -4.38 9.29
N THR A 32 3.93 -4.09 10.52
CA THR A 32 3.57 -2.73 10.94
C THR A 32 4.80 -1.83 10.98
N ALA A 33 5.92 -2.29 11.52
CA ALA A 33 7.18 -1.55 11.54
C ALA A 33 7.66 -1.26 10.11
N ALA A 34 7.66 -2.25 9.23
CA ALA A 34 8.02 -2.08 7.82
C ALA A 34 7.12 -1.05 7.12
N GLY A 35 5.80 -1.11 7.34
CA GLY A 35 4.85 -0.13 6.83
C GLY A 35 5.11 1.29 7.37
N LEU A 36 5.43 1.42 8.66
CA LEU A 36 5.74 2.69 9.30
C LEU A 36 7.04 3.29 8.74
N PHE A 37 8.14 2.54 8.73
CA PHE A 37 9.42 3.02 8.21
C PHE A 37 9.33 3.42 6.74
N THR A 38 8.66 2.61 5.92
CA THR A 38 8.46 2.94 4.50
C THR A 38 7.61 4.20 4.32
N SER A 39 6.59 4.40 5.14
CA SER A 39 5.76 5.61 5.12
C SER A 39 6.55 6.85 5.55
N VAL A 40 7.38 6.74 6.59
CA VAL A 40 8.24 7.84 7.07
C VAL A 40 9.30 8.21 6.03
N ILE A 41 9.97 7.22 5.45
CA ILE A 41 10.95 7.46 4.38
C ILE A 41 10.27 8.11 3.16
N ALA A 42 9.11 7.60 2.75
CA ALA A 42 8.34 8.19 1.65
C ALA A 42 7.93 9.64 1.96
N PHE A 43 7.52 9.94 3.20
CA PHE A 43 7.18 11.28 3.64
C PHE A 43 8.34 12.27 3.45
N PHE A 44 9.56 11.88 3.82
CA PHE A 44 10.75 12.74 3.65
C PHE A 44 11.27 12.79 2.20
N GLN A 45 10.90 11.83 1.35
CA GLN A 45 11.30 11.80 -0.06
C GLN A 45 10.33 12.52 -0.99
N ILE A 46 9.16 12.93 -0.51
CA ILE A 46 8.19 13.69 -1.30
C ILE A 46 8.76 15.08 -1.59
N SER A 47 9.06 15.33 -2.87
CA SER A 47 9.44 16.66 -3.34
C SER A 47 8.20 17.55 -3.42
N ILE A 48 8.29 18.81 -2.98
CA ILE A 48 7.17 19.77 -2.96
C ILE A 48 6.56 19.98 -4.36
N VAL A 49 7.35 19.77 -5.42
CA VAL A 49 6.92 19.84 -6.82
C VAL A 49 6.00 18.67 -7.22
N ASP A 50 6.18 17.49 -6.63
CA ASP A 50 5.36 16.28 -6.88
C ASP A 50 4.01 16.31 -6.12
N LEU A 51 3.85 17.24 -5.17
CA LEU A 51 2.63 17.40 -4.37
C LEU A 51 1.47 18.01 -5.17
N SER A 52 1.78 18.79 -6.21
CA SER A 52 0.78 19.45 -7.06
C SER A 52 0.23 18.53 -8.16
N THR A 53 0.94 17.44 -8.45
CA THR A 53 0.55 16.49 -9.50
C THR A 53 0.03 15.23 -8.82
N PHE A 54 -1.27 15.19 -8.53
CA PHE A 54 -1.94 13.95 -8.09
C PHE A 54 -1.77 12.88 -9.17
N LYS A 55 -0.79 11.99 -8.96
CA LYS A 55 -0.47 10.94 -9.91
C LYS A 55 -1.40 9.77 -9.66
N THR A 56 -2.45 9.65 -10.48
CA THR A 56 -3.34 8.49 -10.45
C THR A 56 -2.53 7.21 -10.63
N ILE A 57 -2.57 6.34 -9.63
CA ILE A 57 -1.75 5.12 -9.58
C ILE A 57 -2.40 4.01 -10.40
N VAL A 58 -3.72 3.90 -10.34
CA VAL A 58 -4.50 2.92 -11.12
C VAL A 58 -5.79 3.58 -11.60
N ARG A 59 -6.09 3.43 -12.89
CA ARG A 59 -7.40 3.71 -13.49
C ARG A 59 -7.80 2.46 -14.29
N VAL A 60 -8.68 1.63 -13.72
CA VAL A 60 -9.15 0.40 -14.37
C VAL A 60 -10.67 0.43 -14.42
N PRO A 61 -11.31 0.06 -15.55
CA PRO A 61 -12.76 0.00 -15.62
C PRO A 61 -13.27 -1.08 -14.68
N TRP A 62 -14.05 -0.69 -13.67
CA TRP A 62 -14.60 -1.62 -12.68
C TRP A 62 -15.94 -2.17 -13.14
N VAL A 63 -16.84 -1.27 -13.58
CA VAL A 63 -18.11 -1.65 -14.17
C VAL A 63 -18.30 -0.88 -15.48
N PRO A 64 -17.81 -1.44 -16.61
CA PRO A 64 -17.80 -0.75 -17.89
C PRO A 64 -19.20 -0.32 -18.37
N MET A 65 -20.21 -1.15 -18.11
CA MET A 65 -21.61 -0.88 -18.51
C MET A 65 -22.21 0.35 -17.82
N LEU A 66 -21.69 0.71 -16.65
CA LEU A 66 -22.10 1.89 -15.87
C LEU A 66 -21.12 3.07 -16.04
N GLY A 67 -20.09 2.93 -16.89
CA GLY A 67 -19.03 3.93 -17.04
C GLY A 67 -18.16 4.12 -15.78
N MET A 68 -18.23 3.19 -14.82
CA MET A 68 -17.52 3.30 -13.54
C MET A 68 -16.07 2.85 -13.66
N ASN A 69 -15.16 3.72 -13.25
CA ASN A 69 -13.72 3.46 -13.18
C ASN A 69 -13.28 3.38 -11.72
N TYR A 70 -12.46 2.38 -11.40
CA TYR A 70 -11.75 2.30 -10.15
C TYR A 70 -10.49 3.17 -10.22
N HIS A 71 -10.42 4.16 -9.33
CA HIS A 71 -9.29 5.06 -9.19
C HIS A 71 -8.59 4.82 -7.86
N LEU A 72 -7.29 4.53 -7.90
CA LEU A 72 -6.42 4.56 -6.72
C LEU A 72 -5.53 5.80 -6.77
N ALA A 73 -5.56 6.56 -5.67
CA ALA A 73 -4.94 7.88 -5.49
C ALA A 73 -5.47 8.94 -6.49
N VAL A 74 -6.54 9.64 -6.09
CA VAL A 74 -7.11 10.82 -6.76
C VAL A 74 -6.76 12.06 -5.96
#